data_AF-A0A6B3RZ30-F1
#
_entry.id   AF-A0A6B3RZ30-F1
#
_cell.length_a   1.000
_cell.length_b   1.000
_cell.length_c   1.000
_cell.angle_alpha   90.00
_cell.angle_beta   90.00
_cell.angle_gamma   90.00
#
_symmetry.space_group_name_H-M   'P 1'
#
loop_
_entity.id
_entity.type
_entity.pdbx_description
1 polymer ?
#
loop_
_entity_poly.entity_id
_entity_poly.type
_entity_poly.pdbx_seq_one_letter_code
_entity_poly.pdbx_strand_id
1 'polypeptide(L)'
;MRVGTPGFVPERLAEVRAARRILSMKELAQMIGVSPSAVSRWESGTHAPDAEALTALARELRVRREYFLRPVHTSEHPMFSRSLSSALKRDTSYQDAQMQWLQEISAVLQHYVDFPAVDIPDVMKGLAYRQLRDEDIEGIAQELRSHWRLGQGPIIDMVALLERVGCVVGSIEMGTSKLDGLCSWSLGDERPHIMLATDKMSLPRRQMDAAHELGHAILHKGVRHEELKSDLKEIERQAFRFASAFLMPETTFVHEVQHYSLAGLLSVKERWRVSVKAQIRRLLDLEVIPEHYGTQLYKSYSANGWNKVEPLDREWPVPEPAVLRNALSLIVESGTRTKEDLLAVEFTMHPGDIENLTGLPPGWFNRQEASVVQLSLKQDAAKPHSDAPAGEVVPFARR
;
A
#
# COMPACT_ATOMS: atom_id res chain seq x y z
N MET A 1 38.46 16.16 13.08
CA MET A 1 37.38 15.82 14.04
C MET A 1 36.13 16.51 13.54
N ARG A 2 35.02 15.79 13.29
CA ARG A 2 33.76 16.44 12.92
C ARG A 2 33.36 17.36 14.09
N VAL A 3 33.19 18.65 13.84
CA VAL A 3 32.68 19.59 14.86
C VAL A 3 31.17 19.36 14.94
N GLY A 4 30.65 19.08 16.15
CA GLY A 4 29.23 18.84 16.40
C GLY A 4 28.92 17.49 17.07
N THR A 5 27.65 17.10 17.07
CA THR A 5 27.16 15.87 17.73
C THR A 5 27.80 14.62 17.12
N PRO A 6 28.52 13.80 17.91
CA PRO A 6 29.08 12.52 17.43
C PRO A 6 27.97 11.55 16.97
N GLY A 7 28.21 10.83 15.88
CA GLY A 7 27.26 9.82 15.38
C GLY A 7 26.09 10.36 14.57
N PHE A 8 26.05 11.67 14.28
CA PHE A 8 25.04 12.25 13.39
C PHE A 8 25.08 11.61 11.99
N VAL A 9 23.91 11.20 11.50
CA VAL A 9 23.66 10.57 10.20
C VAL A 9 23.01 11.60 9.26
N PRO A 10 23.77 12.17 8.30
CA PRO A 10 23.28 13.20 7.38
C PRO A 10 22.06 12.78 6.56
N GLU A 11 22.01 11.52 6.15
CA GLU A 11 20.95 10.96 5.33
C GLU A 11 19.60 11.00 6.04
N ARG A 12 19.57 10.81 7.37
CA ARG A 12 18.36 10.95 8.19
C ARG A 12 17.80 12.37 8.12
N LEU A 13 18.66 13.40 8.08
CA LEU A 13 18.20 14.79 7.93
C LEU A 13 17.51 15.01 6.58
N ALA A 14 18.10 14.48 5.50
CA ALA A 14 17.48 14.55 4.18
C ALA A 14 16.14 13.81 4.12
N GLU A 15 16.08 12.61 4.71
CA GLU A 15 14.89 11.75 4.82
C GLU A 15 13.74 12.46 5.55
N VAL A 16 13.96 12.93 6.79
CA VAL A 16 12.88 13.60 7.55
C VAL A 16 12.47 14.93 6.91
N ARG A 17 13.41 15.67 6.30
CA ARG A 17 13.08 16.90 5.58
C ARG A 17 12.13 16.61 4.42
N ALA A 18 12.39 15.51 3.68
CA ALA A 18 11.51 15.05 2.60
C ALA A 18 10.15 14.57 3.13
N ALA A 19 10.12 13.80 4.22
CA ALA A 19 8.90 13.34 4.88
C ALA A 19 8.01 14.49 5.39
N ARG A 20 8.62 15.63 5.77
CA ARG A 20 7.91 16.86 6.15
C ARG A 20 7.59 17.79 4.98
N ARG A 21 7.92 17.40 3.75
CA ARG A 21 7.74 18.19 2.51
C ARG A 21 8.46 19.54 2.53
N ILE A 22 9.55 19.66 3.30
CA ILE A 22 10.35 20.89 3.38
C ILE A 22 11.30 20.91 2.17
N LEU A 23 11.09 21.89 1.29
CA LEU A 23 11.60 21.82 -0.08
C LEU A 23 13.04 22.30 -0.21
N SER A 24 13.49 23.16 0.68
CA SER A 24 14.82 23.75 0.60
C SER A 24 15.54 23.77 1.94
N MET A 25 16.88 23.66 1.88
CA MET A 25 17.75 23.86 3.04
C MET A 25 17.58 25.27 3.64
N LYS A 26 17.22 26.26 2.81
CA LYS A 26 16.94 27.63 3.25
C LYS A 26 15.67 27.72 4.10
N GLU A 27 14.62 27.01 3.71
CA GLU A 27 13.37 26.93 4.46
C GLU A 27 13.60 26.29 5.82
N LEU A 28 14.30 25.14 5.86
CA LEU A 28 14.66 24.49 7.12
C LEU A 28 15.54 25.40 8.02
N ALA A 29 16.52 26.07 7.43
CA ALA A 29 17.39 26.99 8.14
C ALA A 29 16.61 28.15 8.77
N GLN A 30 15.61 28.69 8.05
CA GLN A 30 14.73 29.74 8.57
C GLN A 30 13.86 29.25 9.72
N MET A 31 13.32 28.02 9.66
CA MET A 31 12.52 27.44 10.76
C MET A 31 13.34 27.28 12.05
N ILE A 32 14.62 26.91 11.91
CA ILE A 32 15.50 26.62 13.06
C ILE A 32 16.28 27.86 13.53
N GLY A 33 16.34 28.92 12.72
CA GLY A 33 17.08 30.15 13.05
C GLY A 33 18.59 30.04 12.79
N VAL A 34 19.01 29.24 11.80
CA VAL A 34 20.42 29.05 11.43
C VAL A 34 20.70 29.50 10.00
N SER A 35 21.98 29.52 9.59
CA SER A 35 22.33 29.84 8.20
C SER A 35 22.03 28.65 7.26
N PRO A 36 21.57 28.90 6.01
CA PRO A 36 21.39 27.83 5.01
C PRO A 36 22.65 27.01 4.74
N SER A 37 23.83 27.63 4.87
CA SER A 37 25.12 26.96 4.73
C SER A 37 25.43 25.99 5.88
N ALA A 38 24.86 26.19 7.07
CA ALA A 38 24.94 25.22 8.16
C ALA A 38 24.15 23.96 7.81
N VAL A 39 22.89 24.10 7.39
CA VAL A 39 22.03 22.97 6.99
C VAL A 39 22.63 22.18 5.83
N SER A 40 23.17 22.87 4.81
CA SER A 40 23.87 22.23 3.70
C SER A 40 25.12 21.44 4.15
N ARG A 41 25.88 21.96 5.11
CA ARG A 41 27.02 21.24 5.69
C ARG A 41 26.60 20.03 6.53
N TRP A 42 25.42 20.07 7.16
CA TRP A 42 24.85 18.95 7.88
C TRP A 42 24.38 17.84 6.94
N GLU A 43 23.58 18.16 5.92
CA GLU A 43 23.10 17.17 4.94
C GLU A 43 24.23 16.56 4.09
N SER A 44 25.31 17.30 3.84
CA SER A 44 26.49 16.76 3.14
C SER A 44 27.44 15.96 4.06
N GLY A 45 27.19 15.94 5.37
CA GLY A 45 28.06 15.27 6.35
C GLY A 45 29.40 15.97 6.61
N THR A 46 29.59 17.18 6.08
CA THR A 46 30.82 17.96 6.30
C THR A 46 30.94 18.40 7.76
N HIS A 47 29.83 18.76 8.41
CA HIS A 47 29.74 19.12 9.83
C HIS A 47 28.53 18.44 10.45
N ALA A 48 28.51 18.29 11.78
CA ALA A 48 27.31 17.87 12.50
C ALA A 48 26.68 19.08 13.22
N PRO A 49 25.36 19.08 13.46
CA PRO A 49 24.74 20.07 14.34
C PRO A 49 25.25 19.90 15.77
N ASP A 50 25.39 20.99 16.52
CA ASP A 50 25.61 20.93 17.97
C ASP A 50 24.33 20.46 18.70
N ALA A 51 24.41 20.32 20.03
CA ALA A 51 23.29 19.79 20.82
C ALA A 51 22.04 20.69 20.78
N GLU A 52 22.21 22.00 20.70
CA GLU A 52 21.11 22.96 20.63
C GLU A 52 20.43 22.90 19.26
N ALA A 53 21.21 22.94 18.18
CA ALA A 53 20.74 22.79 16.82
C ALA A 53 20.05 21.43 16.59
N LEU A 54 20.57 20.34 17.16
CA LEU A 54 19.94 19.01 17.08
C LEU A 54 18.59 18.96 17.81
N THR A 55 18.49 19.64 18.96
CA THR A 55 17.23 19.73 19.71
C THR A 55 16.18 20.54 18.94
N ALA A 56 16.61 21.65 18.31
CA ALA A 56 15.74 22.45 17.46
C ALA A 56 15.30 21.66 16.20
N LEU A 57 16.21 20.94 15.54
CA LEU A 57 15.89 20.02 14.44
C LEU A 57 14.81 19.01 14.84
N ALA A 58 15.01 18.30 15.94
CA ALA A 58 14.06 17.30 16.44
C ALA A 58 12.67 17.89 16.69
N ARG A 59 12.60 19.08 17.31
CA ARG A 59 11.34 19.78 17.59
C ARG A 59 10.62 20.19 16.30
N GLU A 60 11.30 20.93 15.41
CA GLU A 60 10.68 21.47 14.18
C GLU A 60 10.30 20.36 13.19
N LEU A 61 11.12 19.32 13.11
CA LEU A 61 10.89 18.17 12.23
C LEU A 61 10.01 17.09 12.87
N ARG A 62 9.55 17.30 14.11
CA ARG A 62 8.67 16.38 14.86
C ARG A 62 9.21 14.95 14.84
N VAL A 63 10.46 14.77 15.24
CA VAL A 63 11.08 13.47 15.45
C VAL A 63 11.87 13.51 16.75
N ARG A 64 12.21 12.35 17.30
CA ARG A 64 13.10 12.31 18.48
C ARG A 64 14.54 12.58 18.08
N ARG A 65 15.39 13.04 19.01
CA ARG A 65 16.80 13.38 18.71
C ARG A 65 17.58 12.17 18.22
N GLU A 66 17.23 11.00 18.75
CA GLU A 66 17.81 9.70 18.41
C GLU A 66 17.61 9.34 16.94
N TYR A 67 16.59 9.91 16.28
CA TYR A 67 16.33 9.71 14.85
C TYR A 67 17.58 10.01 14.00
N PHE A 68 18.27 11.11 14.31
CA PHE A 68 19.45 11.55 13.58
C PHE A 68 20.72 10.74 13.90
N LEU A 69 20.65 9.81 14.84
CA LEU A 69 21.76 8.97 15.28
C LEU A 69 21.59 7.51 14.85
N ARG A 70 20.41 7.15 14.31
CA ARG A 70 20.12 5.80 13.83
C ARG A 70 20.52 5.63 12.35
N PRO A 71 21.05 4.47 11.96
CA PRO A 71 21.35 4.18 10.56
C PRO A 71 20.08 4.22 9.71
N VAL A 72 20.19 4.59 8.44
CA VAL A 72 19.06 4.60 7.49
C VAL A 72 18.71 3.18 7.07
N HIS A 73 17.43 2.93 6.82
CA HIS A 73 16.97 1.70 6.16
C HIS A 73 17.06 1.87 4.62
N THR A 74 18.16 1.44 3.99
CA THR A 74 18.41 1.64 2.53
C THR A 74 18.35 0.37 1.69
N SER A 75 17.26 0.08 0.96
CA SER A 75 17.21 -1.07 0.03
C SER A 75 18.25 -1.01 -1.11
N GLU A 76 18.85 -2.15 -1.48
CA GLU A 76 19.67 -2.29 -2.70
C GLU A 76 18.82 -2.37 -3.98
N HIS A 77 17.52 -2.68 -3.85
CA HIS A 77 16.59 -2.73 -4.98
C HIS A 77 16.06 -1.34 -5.34
N PRO A 78 15.86 -1.02 -6.64
CA PRO A 78 15.24 0.24 -6.99
C PRO A 78 13.81 0.27 -6.47
N MET A 79 13.40 1.47 -6.08
CA MET A 79 12.03 1.75 -5.70
C MET A 79 11.21 2.04 -6.96
N PHE A 80 10.13 1.29 -7.17
CA PHE A 80 9.21 1.50 -8.29
C PHE A 80 8.14 2.48 -7.87
N SER A 81 8.34 3.75 -8.22
CA SER A 81 7.30 4.78 -8.06
C SER A 81 6.52 4.89 -9.36
N ARG A 82 5.20 4.79 -9.27
CA ARG A 82 4.32 5.11 -10.40
C ARG A 82 4.29 6.61 -10.61
N SER A 83 5.39 7.13 -11.17
CA SER A 83 5.45 8.50 -11.66
C SER A 83 4.91 8.54 -13.08
N LEU A 84 3.76 9.19 -13.27
CA LEU A 84 3.53 9.83 -14.57
C LEU A 84 4.77 10.67 -14.85
N SER A 85 5.26 10.69 -16.09
CA SER A 85 6.49 11.36 -16.58
C SER A 85 6.67 12.86 -16.24
N SER A 86 5.78 13.41 -15.41
CA SER A 86 5.75 14.76 -14.85
C SER A 86 5.64 14.83 -13.31
N ALA A 87 5.87 13.73 -12.57
CA ALA A 87 5.94 13.80 -11.11
C ALA A 87 7.15 14.67 -10.71
N LEU A 88 6.90 15.64 -9.83
CA LEU A 88 7.97 16.53 -9.38
C LEU A 88 8.92 15.70 -8.51
N LYS A 89 10.24 15.90 -8.65
CA LYS A 89 11.29 15.30 -7.79
C LYS A 89 10.95 15.34 -6.28
N ARG A 90 10.15 16.33 -5.89
CA ARG A 90 9.63 16.56 -4.54
C ARG A 90 8.68 15.47 -4.07
N ASP A 91 7.70 15.12 -4.91
CA ASP A 91 6.69 14.13 -4.58
C ASP A 91 7.34 12.74 -4.44
N THR A 92 8.29 12.42 -5.31
CA THR A 92 9.11 11.20 -5.20
C THR A 92 9.90 11.17 -3.88
N SER A 93 10.61 12.24 -3.52
CA SER A 93 11.40 12.24 -2.27
C SER A 93 10.54 12.08 -0.99
N TYR A 94 9.32 12.62 -0.99
CA TYR A 94 8.38 12.41 0.12
C TYR A 94 7.96 10.94 0.21
N GLN A 95 7.64 10.32 -0.92
CA GLN A 95 7.25 8.90 -0.98
C GLN A 95 8.37 7.97 -0.56
N ASP A 96 9.59 8.22 -1.03
CA ASP A 96 10.77 7.45 -0.65
C ASP A 96 10.95 7.47 0.87
N ALA A 97 10.82 8.64 1.50
CA ALA A 97 10.92 8.78 2.94
C ALA A 97 9.78 8.08 3.69
N GLN A 98 8.53 8.17 3.19
CA GLN A 98 7.39 7.46 3.80
C GLN A 98 7.51 5.93 3.66
N MET A 99 8.06 5.43 2.55
CA MET A 99 8.33 4.02 2.36
C MET A 99 9.45 3.52 3.29
N GLN A 100 10.51 4.31 3.47
CA GLN A 100 11.56 4.01 4.46
C GLN A 100 10.99 3.93 5.88
N TRP A 101 10.08 4.84 6.24
CA TRP A 101 9.38 4.79 7.52
C TRP A 101 8.47 3.57 7.66
N LEU A 102 7.74 3.21 6.61
CA LEU A 102 6.94 1.97 6.58
C LEU A 102 7.82 0.73 6.81
N GLN A 103 8.97 0.66 6.14
CA GLN A 103 9.92 -0.44 6.28
C GLN A 103 10.52 -0.48 7.70
N GLU A 104 10.87 0.67 8.27
CA GLU A 104 11.34 0.76 9.66
C GLU A 104 10.28 0.30 10.65
N ILE A 105 9.02 0.72 10.48
CA ILE A 105 7.89 0.26 11.31
C ILE A 105 7.71 -1.25 11.17
N SER A 106 7.67 -1.76 9.95
CA SER A 106 7.56 -3.19 9.66
C SER A 106 8.67 -4.00 10.32
N ALA A 107 9.92 -3.57 10.19
CA ALA A 107 11.08 -4.24 10.79
C ALA A 107 11.00 -4.30 12.32
N VAL A 108 10.57 -3.21 12.96
CA VAL A 108 10.34 -3.18 14.42
C VAL A 108 9.26 -4.19 14.82
N LEU A 109 8.12 -4.18 14.12
CA LEU A 109 6.98 -5.03 14.49
C LEU A 109 7.28 -6.53 14.27
N GLN A 110 8.05 -6.87 13.24
CA GLN A 110 8.51 -8.24 12.98
C GLN A 110 9.42 -8.80 14.09
N HIS A 111 9.97 -7.96 14.97
CA HIS A 111 10.67 -8.46 16.18
C HIS A 111 9.71 -9.05 17.23
N TYR A 112 8.44 -8.66 17.18
CA TYR A 112 7.43 -9.02 18.19
C TYR A 112 6.34 -9.94 17.66
N VAL A 113 6.03 -9.85 16.37
CA VAL A 113 4.89 -10.54 15.74
C VAL A 113 5.33 -11.19 14.44
N ASP A 114 5.00 -12.47 14.28
CA ASP A 114 5.19 -13.18 13.02
C ASP A 114 4.18 -12.67 11.98
N PHE A 115 4.70 -12.07 10.91
CA PHE A 115 3.88 -11.69 9.75
C PHE A 115 3.61 -12.93 8.88
N PRO A 116 2.53 -12.92 8.07
CA PRO A 116 2.31 -13.97 7.08
C PRO A 116 3.59 -14.21 6.27
N ALA A 117 3.98 -15.47 6.08
CA ALA A 117 5.17 -15.80 5.30
C ALA A 117 5.05 -15.24 3.87
N VAL A 118 6.17 -14.82 3.29
CA VAL A 118 6.20 -14.39 1.89
C VAL A 118 5.96 -15.63 1.01
N ASP A 119 4.77 -15.68 0.39
CA ASP A 119 4.32 -16.78 -0.46
C ASP A 119 4.25 -16.31 -1.92
N ILE A 120 5.40 -15.94 -2.47
CA ILE A 120 5.55 -15.54 -3.87
C ILE A 120 6.53 -16.52 -4.54
N PRO A 121 6.04 -17.49 -5.34
CA PRO A 121 6.90 -18.45 -6.01
C PRO A 121 7.75 -17.78 -7.10
N ASP A 122 8.89 -18.40 -7.46
CA ASP A 122 9.69 -17.96 -8.60
C ASP A 122 9.01 -18.34 -9.93
N VAL A 123 8.07 -17.50 -10.33
CA VAL A 123 7.31 -17.59 -11.59
C VAL A 123 8.08 -17.04 -12.79
N MET A 124 9.15 -16.27 -12.53
CA MET A 124 10.01 -15.72 -13.58
C MET A 124 10.97 -16.79 -14.12
N LYS A 125 11.29 -17.82 -13.33
CA LYS A 125 12.10 -18.98 -13.74
C LYS A 125 13.43 -18.56 -14.37
N GLY A 126 14.04 -17.50 -13.81
CA GLY A 126 15.29 -16.91 -14.28
C GLY A 126 15.19 -15.98 -15.50
N LEU A 127 13.99 -15.72 -16.05
CA LEU A 127 13.80 -14.74 -17.11
C LEU A 127 13.98 -13.32 -16.58
N ALA A 128 14.66 -12.48 -17.34
CA ALA A 128 14.67 -11.04 -17.13
C ALA A 128 13.40 -10.41 -17.70
N TYR A 129 12.96 -9.28 -17.14
CA TYR A 129 11.76 -8.56 -17.60
C TYR A 129 11.78 -8.23 -19.10
N ARG A 130 12.96 -7.95 -19.68
CA ARG A 130 13.13 -7.69 -21.13
C ARG A 130 12.85 -8.89 -22.03
N GLN A 131 12.84 -10.09 -21.47
CA GLN A 131 12.60 -11.34 -22.20
C GLN A 131 11.13 -11.76 -22.14
N LEU A 132 10.32 -11.10 -21.32
CA LEU A 132 8.90 -11.42 -21.18
C LEU A 132 8.13 -10.94 -22.41
N ARG A 133 7.37 -11.87 -22.99
CA ARG A 133 6.30 -11.55 -23.95
C ARG A 133 4.98 -11.42 -23.20
N ASP A 134 3.97 -10.90 -23.88
CA ASP A 134 2.65 -10.70 -23.28
C ASP A 134 2.03 -12.03 -22.85
N GLU A 135 2.26 -13.12 -23.59
CA GLU A 135 1.77 -14.46 -23.23
C GLU A 135 2.45 -15.01 -21.96
N ASP A 136 3.72 -14.66 -21.75
CA ASP A 136 4.46 -15.07 -20.55
C ASP A 136 3.88 -14.36 -19.31
N ILE A 137 3.48 -13.09 -19.44
CA ILE A 137 2.83 -12.31 -18.38
C ILE A 137 1.44 -12.87 -18.05
N GLU A 138 0.64 -13.27 -19.05
CA GLU A 138 -0.63 -13.97 -18.83
C GLU A 138 -0.42 -15.29 -18.08
N GLY A 139 0.58 -16.07 -18.49
CA GLY A 139 0.95 -17.32 -17.84
C GLY A 139 1.34 -17.13 -16.38
N ILE A 140 2.15 -16.12 -16.07
CA ILE A 140 2.54 -15.76 -14.71
C ILE A 140 1.32 -15.39 -13.86
N ALA A 141 0.40 -14.58 -14.39
CA ALA A 141 -0.84 -14.23 -13.69
C ALA A 141 -1.69 -15.47 -13.37
N GLN A 142 -1.84 -16.39 -14.32
CA GLN A 142 -2.58 -17.65 -14.11
C GLN A 142 -1.89 -18.60 -13.13
N GLU A 143 -0.56 -18.70 -13.19
CA GLU A 143 0.25 -19.53 -12.28
C GLU A 143 0.06 -19.05 -10.83
N LEU A 144 0.12 -17.75 -10.58
CA LEU A 144 -0.10 -17.17 -9.25
C LEU A 144 -1.53 -17.34 -8.76
N ARG A 145 -2.53 -17.16 -9.63
CA ARG A 145 -3.94 -17.44 -9.26
C ARG A 145 -4.14 -18.90 -8.88
N SER A 146 -3.47 -19.82 -9.56
CA SER A 146 -3.52 -21.25 -9.27
C SER A 146 -2.82 -21.59 -7.95
N HIS A 147 -1.60 -21.05 -7.76
CA HIS A 147 -0.80 -21.21 -6.54
C HIS A 147 -1.55 -20.73 -5.30
N TRP A 148 -2.14 -19.53 -5.35
CA TRP A 148 -2.93 -18.95 -4.25
C TRP A 148 -4.39 -19.41 -4.22
N ARG A 149 -4.77 -20.37 -5.06
CA ARG A 149 -6.12 -20.98 -5.13
C ARG A 149 -7.25 -19.95 -5.24
N LEU A 150 -7.04 -18.91 -6.05
CA LEU A 150 -8.01 -17.83 -6.29
C LEU A 150 -9.14 -18.24 -7.24
N GLY A 151 -9.01 -19.39 -7.91
CA GLY A 151 -9.90 -19.77 -9.00
C GLY A 151 -9.78 -18.82 -10.19
N GLN A 152 -10.85 -18.70 -10.98
CA GLN A 152 -10.89 -17.82 -12.17
C GLN A 152 -11.96 -16.70 -12.06
N GLY A 153 -12.52 -16.52 -10.86
CA GLY A 153 -13.49 -15.45 -10.57
C GLY A 153 -12.83 -14.13 -10.17
N PRO A 154 -13.64 -13.11 -9.82
CA PRO A 154 -13.13 -11.82 -9.42
C PRO A 154 -12.40 -11.86 -8.08
N ILE A 155 -11.40 -10.99 -7.94
CA ILE A 155 -10.76 -10.74 -6.64
C ILE A 155 -11.49 -9.56 -6.01
N ILE A 156 -12.12 -9.77 -4.85
CA ILE A 156 -12.94 -8.72 -4.22
C ILE A 156 -12.14 -7.75 -3.36
N ASP A 157 -10.99 -8.20 -2.85
CA ASP A 157 -10.10 -7.43 -1.99
C ASP A 157 -8.63 -7.76 -2.29
N MET A 158 -8.00 -6.90 -3.07
CA MET A 158 -6.58 -7.04 -3.41
C MET A 158 -5.65 -6.70 -2.25
N VAL A 159 -6.06 -5.82 -1.32
CA VAL A 159 -5.21 -5.43 -0.19
C VAL A 159 -5.09 -6.61 0.78
N ALA A 160 -6.22 -7.24 1.11
CA ALA A 160 -6.22 -8.44 1.94
C ALA A 160 -5.46 -9.59 1.28
N LEU A 161 -5.53 -9.74 -0.06
CA LEU A 161 -4.75 -10.72 -0.79
C LEU A 161 -3.24 -10.46 -0.68
N LEU A 162 -2.81 -9.22 -0.92
CA LEU A 162 -1.40 -8.81 -0.79
C LEU A 162 -0.86 -9.14 0.60
N GLU A 163 -1.59 -8.75 1.65
CA GLU A 163 -1.20 -9.01 3.03
C GLU A 163 -1.13 -10.51 3.35
N ARG A 164 -2.10 -11.29 2.84
CA ARG A 164 -2.15 -12.74 3.03
C ARG A 164 -0.96 -13.47 2.41
N VAL A 165 -0.46 -13.00 1.25
CA VAL A 165 0.71 -13.59 0.57
C VAL A 165 2.04 -13.04 1.09
N GLY A 166 2.00 -12.24 2.17
CA GLY A 166 3.16 -11.75 2.88
C GLY A 166 3.67 -10.38 2.42
N CYS A 167 2.95 -9.62 1.60
CA CYS A 167 3.32 -8.22 1.36
C CYS A 167 2.96 -7.35 2.57
N VAL A 168 3.75 -6.33 2.86
CA VAL A 168 3.40 -5.28 3.82
C VAL A 168 2.79 -4.12 3.05
N VAL A 169 1.56 -3.74 3.39
CA VAL A 169 0.85 -2.67 2.68
C VAL A 169 0.67 -1.47 3.62
N GLY A 170 1.13 -0.30 3.17
CA GLY A 170 0.86 1.00 3.77
C GLY A 170 -0.12 1.81 2.93
N SER A 171 -0.72 2.84 3.51
CA SER A 171 -1.54 3.81 2.78
C SER A 171 -1.31 5.22 3.29
N ILE A 172 -1.11 6.18 2.38
CA ILE A 172 -0.87 7.58 2.73
C ILE A 172 -1.59 8.54 1.77
N GLU A 173 -1.88 9.74 2.27
CA GLU A 173 -2.28 10.86 1.42
C GLU A 173 -1.04 11.39 0.67
N MET A 174 -1.02 11.21 -0.64
CA MET A 174 0.09 11.64 -1.49
C MET A 174 0.00 13.13 -1.82
N GLY A 175 -1.16 13.77 -1.64
CA GLY A 175 -1.38 15.19 -1.93
C GLY A 175 -1.23 15.52 -3.41
N THR A 176 -1.23 14.50 -4.28
CA THR A 176 -1.07 14.64 -5.72
C THR A 176 -1.90 13.60 -6.44
N SER A 177 -2.55 14.04 -7.51
CA SER A 177 -3.32 13.16 -8.40
C SER A 177 -2.44 12.43 -9.42
N LYS A 178 -1.12 12.53 -9.33
CA LYS A 178 -0.22 11.97 -10.36
C LYS A 178 0.44 10.67 -9.95
N LEU A 179 0.29 10.27 -8.69
CA LEU A 179 0.99 9.15 -8.09
C LEU A 179 -0.05 8.28 -7.39
N ASP A 180 -0.14 7.02 -7.79
CA ASP A 180 -1.19 6.11 -7.32
C ASP A 180 -0.62 5.00 -6.40
N GLY A 181 0.69 4.69 -6.49
CA GLY A 181 1.34 3.68 -5.65
C GLY A 181 2.88 3.64 -5.77
N LEU A 182 3.49 2.85 -4.89
CA LEU A 182 4.93 2.60 -4.81
C LEU A 182 5.19 1.16 -4.35
N CYS A 183 6.15 0.48 -4.98
CA CYS A 183 6.62 -0.84 -4.55
C CYS A 183 8.12 -0.81 -4.27
N SER A 184 8.53 -1.44 -3.17
CA SER A 184 9.93 -1.63 -2.77
C SER A 184 10.09 -2.94 -2.01
N TRP A 185 11.32 -3.40 -1.79
CA TRP A 185 11.64 -4.57 -0.98
C TRP A 185 12.48 -4.13 0.21
N SER A 186 12.17 -4.63 1.41
CA SER A 186 12.95 -4.36 2.63
C SER A 186 14.33 -4.99 2.57
N LEU A 187 15.29 -4.37 3.25
CA LEU A 187 16.60 -4.96 3.49
C LEU A 187 16.50 -6.05 4.56
N GLY A 188 16.71 -7.31 4.16
CA GLY A 188 16.94 -8.42 5.10
C GLY A 188 16.06 -9.64 4.84
N ASP A 189 14.75 -9.44 4.65
CA ASP A 189 13.78 -10.52 4.41
C ASP A 189 13.24 -10.54 2.96
N GLU A 190 13.68 -9.62 2.11
CA GLU A 190 13.21 -9.42 0.73
C GLU A 190 11.67 -9.33 0.61
N ARG A 191 10.99 -8.92 1.68
CA ARG A 191 9.54 -8.80 1.74
C ARG A 191 9.07 -7.59 0.93
N PRO A 192 8.10 -7.75 -0.01
CA PRO A 192 7.55 -6.60 -0.72
C PRO A 192 6.79 -5.67 0.22
N HIS A 193 7.14 -4.39 0.16
CA HIS A 193 6.44 -3.28 0.80
C HIS A 193 5.76 -2.45 -0.28
N ILE A 194 4.45 -2.28 -0.14
CA ILE A 194 3.60 -1.59 -1.11
C ILE A 194 2.95 -0.40 -0.41
N MET A 195 3.11 0.80 -0.97
CA MET A 195 2.43 2.00 -0.50
C MET A 195 1.34 2.38 -1.50
N LEU A 196 0.11 2.54 -1.02
CA LEU A 196 -1.04 2.91 -1.86
C LEU A 196 -1.54 4.31 -1.53
N ALA A 197 -1.84 5.12 -2.55
CA ALA A 197 -2.36 6.48 -2.35
C ALA A 197 -3.82 6.45 -1.83
N THR A 198 -4.19 7.41 -0.98
CA THR A 198 -5.57 7.58 -0.48
C THR A 198 -6.34 8.73 -1.15
N ASP A 199 -5.73 9.48 -2.07
CA ASP A 199 -6.30 10.71 -2.65
C ASP A 199 -7.49 10.48 -3.60
N LYS A 200 -7.63 9.29 -4.20
CA LYS A 200 -8.61 9.00 -5.27
C LYS A 200 -9.33 7.67 -5.07
N MET A 201 -9.87 7.49 -3.88
CA MET A 201 -10.28 6.17 -3.42
C MET A 201 -11.64 5.74 -3.98
N SER A 202 -11.60 4.86 -4.98
CA SER A 202 -12.67 3.90 -5.25
C SER A 202 -12.09 2.49 -5.19
N LEU A 203 -12.89 1.51 -4.76
CA LEU A 203 -12.47 0.11 -4.69
C LEU A 203 -11.86 -0.37 -6.03
N PRO A 204 -12.44 -0.07 -7.21
CA PRO A 204 -11.88 -0.52 -8.48
C PRO A 204 -10.53 0.08 -8.86
N ARG A 205 -10.24 1.31 -8.40
CA ARG A 205 -8.91 1.91 -8.57
C ARG A 205 -7.92 1.23 -7.63
N ARG A 206 -8.30 1.09 -6.35
CA ARG A 206 -7.48 0.42 -5.33
C ARG A 206 -7.10 -1.00 -5.72
N GLN A 207 -8.02 -1.78 -6.31
CA GLN A 207 -7.70 -3.11 -6.82
C GLN A 207 -6.67 -3.10 -7.95
N MET A 208 -6.85 -2.20 -8.93
CA MET A 208 -5.91 -2.07 -10.05
C MET A 208 -4.55 -1.61 -9.57
N ASP A 209 -4.49 -0.60 -8.70
CA ASP A 209 -3.23 -0.08 -8.17
C ASP A 209 -2.51 -1.16 -7.36
N ALA A 210 -3.21 -1.86 -6.45
CA ALA A 210 -2.63 -2.97 -5.70
C ALA A 210 -2.13 -4.12 -6.60
N ALA A 211 -2.87 -4.50 -7.65
CA ALA A 211 -2.44 -5.53 -8.59
C ALA A 211 -1.28 -5.08 -9.48
N HIS A 212 -1.20 -3.78 -9.79
CA HIS A 212 -0.08 -3.17 -10.52
C HIS A 212 1.20 -3.17 -9.69
N GLU A 213 1.12 -2.73 -8.43
CA GLU A 213 2.27 -2.80 -7.50
C GLU A 213 2.72 -4.25 -7.27
N LEU A 214 1.78 -5.20 -7.20
CA LEU A 214 2.10 -6.64 -7.20
C LEU A 214 2.86 -7.06 -8.46
N GLY A 215 2.46 -6.54 -9.63
CA GLY A 215 3.17 -6.77 -10.89
C GLY A 215 4.63 -6.30 -10.83
N HIS A 216 4.90 -5.14 -10.22
CA HIS A 216 6.29 -4.72 -9.95
C HIS A 216 7.00 -5.66 -8.98
N ALA A 217 6.33 -6.06 -7.90
CA ALA A 217 6.88 -6.97 -6.90
C ALA A 217 7.35 -8.31 -7.51
N ILE A 218 6.64 -8.80 -8.53
CA ILE A 218 6.90 -10.09 -9.17
C ILE A 218 7.85 -9.95 -10.37
N LEU A 219 7.53 -9.09 -11.32
CA LEU A 219 8.21 -9.04 -12.63
C LEU A 219 9.52 -8.24 -12.58
N HIS A 220 9.65 -7.32 -11.62
CA HIS A 220 10.66 -6.26 -11.69
C HIS A 220 11.65 -6.24 -10.51
N LYS A 221 11.64 -7.25 -9.64
CA LYS A 221 12.56 -7.35 -8.48
C LYS A 221 14.04 -7.19 -8.84
N GLY A 222 14.46 -7.69 -10.01
CA GLY A 222 15.86 -7.68 -10.46
C GLY A 222 16.28 -6.48 -11.30
N VAL A 223 15.40 -5.51 -11.56
CA VAL A 223 15.74 -4.31 -12.36
C VAL A 223 16.72 -3.44 -11.57
N ARG A 224 17.64 -2.75 -12.26
CA ARG A 224 18.55 -1.76 -11.67
C ARG A 224 18.06 -0.34 -11.88
N HIS A 225 18.58 0.61 -11.09
CA HIS A 225 18.14 2.01 -11.17
C HIS A 225 18.41 2.66 -12.54
N GLU A 226 19.47 2.29 -13.25
CA GLU A 226 19.73 2.76 -14.61
C GLU A 226 18.71 2.22 -15.61
N GLU A 227 18.34 0.94 -15.46
CA GLU A 227 17.40 0.25 -16.34
C GLU A 227 15.97 0.75 -16.15
N LEU A 228 15.58 1.06 -14.90
CA LEU A 228 14.30 1.69 -14.60
C LEU A 228 14.15 3.01 -15.36
N LYS A 229 15.22 3.81 -15.47
CA LYS A 229 15.17 5.10 -16.19
C LYS A 229 15.06 4.92 -17.70
N SER A 230 15.80 3.95 -18.28
CA SER A 230 15.79 3.74 -19.74
C SER A 230 14.51 3.06 -20.21
N ASP A 231 13.96 2.15 -19.40
CA ASP A 231 12.91 1.21 -19.82
C ASP A 231 11.58 1.42 -19.07
N LEU A 232 11.42 2.56 -18.38
CA LEU A 232 10.24 2.88 -17.56
C LEU A 232 8.92 2.57 -18.28
N LYS A 233 8.82 2.95 -19.56
CA LYS A 233 7.61 2.72 -20.36
C LYS A 233 7.25 1.25 -20.49
N GLU A 234 8.24 0.39 -20.70
CA GLU A 234 8.02 -1.05 -20.85
C GLU A 234 7.71 -1.70 -19.51
N ILE A 235 8.45 -1.35 -18.46
CA ILE A 235 8.22 -1.82 -17.08
C ILE A 235 6.78 -1.50 -16.64
N GLU A 236 6.33 -0.26 -16.83
CA GLU A 236 4.95 0.14 -16.51
C GLU A 236 3.92 -0.63 -17.34
N ARG A 237 4.20 -0.84 -18.64
CA ARG A 237 3.32 -1.61 -19.54
C ARG A 237 3.18 -3.05 -19.03
N GLN A 238 4.28 -3.70 -18.65
CA GLN A 238 4.29 -5.06 -18.12
C GLN A 238 3.53 -5.16 -16.80
N ALA A 239 3.72 -4.22 -15.88
CA ALA A 239 2.99 -4.18 -14.62
C ALA A 239 1.47 -4.00 -14.83
N PHE A 240 1.05 -3.13 -15.75
CA PHE A 240 -0.37 -2.98 -16.12
C PHE A 240 -0.94 -4.21 -16.82
N ARG A 241 -0.16 -4.85 -17.71
CA ARG A 241 -0.57 -6.09 -18.38
C ARG A 241 -0.80 -7.19 -17.35
N PHE A 242 0.15 -7.37 -16.43
CA PHE A 242 0.03 -8.30 -15.32
C PHE A 242 -1.22 -8.02 -14.48
N ALA A 243 -1.39 -6.79 -14.02
CA ALA A 243 -2.53 -6.41 -13.18
C ALA A 243 -3.88 -6.70 -13.86
N SER A 244 -3.99 -6.38 -15.15
CA SER A 244 -5.19 -6.62 -15.94
C SER A 244 -5.44 -8.11 -16.14
N ALA A 245 -4.41 -8.90 -16.44
CA ALA A 245 -4.50 -10.35 -16.58
C ALA A 245 -4.88 -11.05 -15.27
N PHE A 246 -4.27 -10.61 -14.17
CA PHE A 246 -4.47 -11.15 -12.83
C PHE A 246 -5.88 -10.86 -12.31
N LEU A 247 -6.38 -9.64 -12.50
CA LEU A 247 -7.72 -9.25 -12.08
C LEU A 247 -8.83 -9.77 -13.00
N MET A 248 -8.55 -9.90 -14.30
CA MET A 248 -9.53 -10.27 -15.34
C MET A 248 -8.97 -11.39 -16.24
N PRO A 249 -8.94 -12.66 -15.77
CA PRO A 249 -8.45 -13.79 -16.56
C PRO A 249 -9.23 -13.94 -17.86
N GLU A 250 -8.52 -14.14 -18.97
CA GLU A 250 -9.11 -14.29 -20.30
C GLU A 250 -10.18 -15.39 -20.32
N THR A 251 -9.89 -16.52 -19.68
CA THR A 251 -10.73 -17.73 -19.66
C THR A 251 -12.13 -17.55 -19.07
N THR A 252 -12.38 -16.44 -18.36
CA THR A 252 -13.67 -16.19 -17.68
C THR A 252 -14.20 -14.80 -17.96
N PHE A 253 -13.37 -13.76 -17.85
CA PHE A 253 -13.80 -12.37 -18.00
C PHE A 253 -14.49 -12.12 -19.36
N VAL A 254 -13.89 -12.58 -20.46
CA VAL A 254 -14.40 -12.31 -21.82
C VAL A 254 -15.79 -12.93 -22.03
N HIS A 255 -16.04 -14.10 -21.45
CA HIS A 255 -17.31 -14.81 -21.57
C HIS A 255 -18.44 -14.20 -20.71
N GLU A 256 -18.09 -13.41 -19.69
CA GLU A 256 -19.08 -12.72 -18.86
C GLU A 256 -19.51 -11.38 -19.45
N VAL A 257 -18.69 -10.77 -20.30
CA VAL A 257 -19.05 -9.54 -21.01
C VAL A 257 -20.01 -9.87 -22.15
N GLN A 258 -21.31 -9.78 -21.88
CA GLN A 258 -22.37 -10.09 -22.86
C GLN A 258 -22.35 -9.17 -24.08
N HIS A 259 -22.03 -7.89 -23.87
CA HIS A 259 -21.96 -6.88 -24.91
C HIS A 259 -20.76 -5.97 -24.65
N TYR A 260 -19.90 -5.76 -25.64
CA TYR A 260 -18.73 -4.88 -25.54
C TYR A 260 -19.09 -3.39 -25.62
N SER A 261 -20.12 -2.96 -24.88
CA SER A 261 -20.56 -1.57 -24.77
C SER A 261 -20.28 -1.03 -23.37
N LEU A 262 -20.28 0.29 -23.17
CA LEU A 262 -20.12 0.87 -21.82
C LEU A 262 -21.14 0.35 -20.81
N ALA A 263 -22.39 0.10 -21.25
CA ALA A 263 -23.43 -0.48 -20.40
C ALA A 263 -23.13 -1.93 -20.02
N GLY A 264 -22.64 -2.73 -20.97
CA GLY A 264 -22.23 -4.12 -20.70
C GLY A 264 -21.01 -4.21 -19.81
N LEU A 265 -20.02 -3.33 -19.98
CA LEU A 265 -18.85 -3.27 -19.08
C LEU A 265 -19.23 -2.78 -17.68
N LEU A 266 -20.24 -1.91 -17.60
CA LEU A 266 -20.75 -1.45 -16.32
C LEU A 266 -21.46 -2.57 -15.54
N SER A 267 -22.24 -3.44 -16.20
CA SER A 267 -22.86 -4.59 -15.53
C SER A 267 -21.81 -5.59 -15.03
N VAL A 268 -20.71 -5.76 -15.76
CA VAL A 268 -19.59 -6.62 -15.35
C VAL A 268 -18.79 -6.00 -14.19
N LYS A 269 -18.64 -4.67 -14.15
CA LYS A 269 -17.97 -3.94 -13.04
C LYS A 269 -18.57 -4.26 -11.67
N GLU A 270 -19.89 -4.43 -11.58
CA GLU A 270 -20.57 -4.73 -10.32
C GLU A 270 -20.04 -6.01 -9.65
N ARG A 271 -19.81 -7.04 -10.47
CA ARG A 271 -19.26 -8.33 -10.02
C ARG A 271 -17.74 -8.31 -9.92
N TRP A 272 -17.06 -7.79 -10.95
CA TRP A 272 -15.60 -7.86 -11.04
C TRP A 272 -14.87 -6.84 -10.19
N ARG A 273 -15.55 -5.76 -9.76
CA ARG A 273 -14.97 -4.67 -8.97
C ARG A 273 -13.78 -4.01 -9.67
N VAL A 274 -13.69 -4.07 -11.00
CA VAL A 274 -12.64 -3.44 -11.82
C VAL A 274 -13.21 -2.31 -12.67
N SER A 275 -12.45 -1.22 -12.83
CA SER A 275 -12.90 -0.04 -13.58
C SER A 275 -13.29 -0.36 -15.02
N VAL A 276 -14.30 0.32 -15.56
CA VAL A 276 -14.69 0.17 -16.97
C VAL A 276 -13.50 0.52 -17.87
N LYS A 277 -12.70 1.53 -17.49
CA LYS A 277 -11.48 1.88 -18.24
C LYS A 277 -10.48 0.72 -18.37
N ALA A 278 -10.26 0.00 -17.27
CA ALA A 278 -9.39 -1.19 -17.25
C ALA A 278 -10.00 -2.35 -18.05
N GLN A 279 -11.33 -2.55 -17.96
CA GLN A 279 -12.03 -3.56 -18.76
C GLN A 279 -11.90 -3.29 -20.27
N ILE A 280 -12.05 -2.04 -20.73
CA ILE A 280 -11.80 -1.67 -22.13
C ILE A 280 -10.36 -2.01 -22.52
N ARG A 281 -9.39 -1.69 -21.65
CA ARG A 281 -7.98 -1.99 -21.91
C ARG A 281 -7.76 -3.49 -22.04
N ARG A 282 -8.35 -4.29 -21.15
CA ARG A 282 -8.26 -5.74 -21.17
C ARG A 282 -8.81 -6.36 -22.45
N LEU A 283 -9.94 -5.87 -22.95
CA LEU A 283 -10.51 -6.36 -24.21
C LEU A 283 -9.64 -6.03 -25.43
N LEU A 284 -8.96 -4.88 -25.42
CA LEU A 284 -7.96 -4.53 -26.44
C LEU A 284 -6.71 -5.41 -26.35
N ASP A 285 -6.21 -5.60 -25.13
CA ASP A 285 -5.04 -6.42 -24.83
C ASP A 285 -5.22 -7.89 -25.23
N LEU A 286 -6.46 -8.39 -25.22
CA LEU A 286 -6.82 -9.74 -25.66
C LEU A 286 -7.29 -9.80 -27.13
N GLU A 287 -7.25 -8.68 -27.85
CA GLU A 287 -7.71 -8.55 -29.24
C GLU A 287 -9.19 -8.99 -29.46
N VAL A 288 -9.98 -9.04 -28.39
CA VAL A 288 -11.42 -9.36 -28.43
C VAL A 288 -12.19 -8.26 -29.14
N ILE A 289 -11.72 -7.02 -29.01
CA ILE A 289 -12.22 -5.88 -29.76
C ILE A 289 -11.08 -5.23 -30.56
N PRO A 290 -11.37 -4.72 -31.76
CA PRO A 290 -10.35 -4.02 -32.55
C PRO A 290 -10.07 -2.62 -32.00
N GLU A 291 -8.86 -2.11 -32.25
CA GLU A 291 -8.39 -0.80 -31.73
C GLU A 291 -9.32 0.38 -32.04
N HIS A 292 -9.90 0.39 -33.23
CA HIS A 292 -10.82 1.46 -33.64
C HIS A 292 -12.10 1.47 -32.77
N TYR A 293 -12.57 0.30 -32.34
CA TYR A 293 -13.73 0.18 -31.46
C TYR A 293 -13.38 0.56 -30.02
N GLY A 294 -12.23 0.13 -29.51
CA GLY A 294 -11.75 0.59 -28.20
C GLY A 294 -11.57 2.11 -28.13
N THR A 295 -11.09 2.73 -29.22
CA THR A 295 -11.02 4.20 -29.33
C THR A 295 -12.40 4.85 -29.24
N GLN A 296 -13.43 4.27 -29.86
CA GLN A 296 -14.81 4.74 -29.73
C GLN A 296 -15.32 4.60 -28.30
N LEU A 297 -15.06 3.47 -27.64
CA LEU A 297 -15.43 3.26 -26.24
C LEU A 297 -14.77 4.29 -25.32
N TYR A 298 -13.49 4.61 -25.50
CA TYR A 298 -12.82 5.66 -24.71
C TYR A 298 -13.37 7.07 -24.98
N LYS A 299 -13.80 7.36 -26.21
CA LYS A 299 -14.49 8.62 -26.53
C LYS A 299 -15.83 8.70 -25.81
N SER A 300 -16.66 7.66 -25.90
CA SER A 300 -17.94 7.58 -25.19
C SER A 300 -17.75 7.61 -23.67
N TYR A 301 -16.73 6.93 -23.15
CA TYR A 301 -16.36 6.94 -21.73
C TYR A 301 -16.07 8.37 -21.26
N SER A 302 -15.27 9.09 -22.04
CA SER A 302 -14.92 10.47 -21.73
C SER A 302 -16.11 11.43 -21.86
N ALA A 303 -16.96 11.24 -22.89
CA ALA A 303 -18.16 12.03 -23.10
C ALA A 303 -19.18 11.90 -21.95
N ASN A 304 -19.24 10.73 -21.30
CA ASN A 304 -20.04 10.52 -20.09
C ASN A 304 -19.39 11.06 -18.80
N GLY A 305 -18.20 11.68 -18.89
CA GLY A 305 -17.51 12.25 -17.73
C GLY A 305 -16.81 11.23 -16.82
N TRP A 306 -16.71 9.96 -17.23
CA TRP A 306 -16.24 8.85 -16.39
C TRP A 306 -14.75 8.92 -16.02
N ASN A 307 -13.97 9.80 -16.66
CA ASN A 307 -12.56 10.04 -16.31
C ASN A 307 -12.36 10.47 -14.85
N LYS A 308 -13.35 11.16 -14.25
CA LYS A 308 -13.30 11.61 -12.86
C LYS A 308 -13.82 10.54 -11.91
N VAL A 309 -15.06 10.11 -12.13
CA VAL A 309 -15.77 9.12 -11.30
C VAL A 309 -16.59 8.25 -12.24
N GLU A 310 -16.39 6.93 -12.16
CA GLU A 310 -17.23 5.98 -12.88
C GLU A 310 -18.52 5.69 -12.09
N PRO A 311 -19.62 5.31 -12.74
CA PRO A 311 -20.75 4.72 -12.04
C PRO A 311 -20.29 3.52 -11.20
N LEU A 312 -20.90 3.33 -10.04
CA LEU A 312 -20.56 2.32 -9.01
C LEU A 312 -19.26 2.56 -8.21
N ASP A 313 -18.44 3.58 -8.51
CA ASP A 313 -17.18 3.81 -7.77
C ASP A 313 -17.37 4.08 -6.27
N ARG A 314 -18.56 4.51 -5.85
CA ARG A 314 -18.90 4.87 -4.46
C ARG A 314 -19.75 3.83 -3.72
N GLU A 315 -20.09 2.72 -4.38
CA GLU A 315 -21.01 1.72 -3.81
C GLU A 315 -20.31 0.75 -2.85
N TRP A 316 -18.97 0.76 -2.83
CA TRP A 316 -18.19 -0.17 -2.03
C TRP A 316 -17.20 0.57 -1.13
N PRO A 317 -17.04 0.13 0.13
CA PRO A 317 -15.96 0.60 0.97
C PRO A 317 -14.62 0.22 0.33
N VAL A 318 -13.62 1.07 0.54
CA VAL A 318 -12.27 0.78 0.07
C VAL A 318 -11.51 0.09 1.21
N PRO A 319 -10.99 -1.13 1.00
CA PRO A 319 -10.23 -1.84 2.02
C PRO A 319 -9.01 -1.06 2.47
N GLU A 320 -8.81 -1.02 3.78
CA GLU A 320 -7.61 -0.48 4.41
C GLU A 320 -6.67 -1.63 4.80
N PRO A 321 -5.35 -1.44 4.69
CA PRO A 321 -4.37 -2.40 5.22
C PRO A 321 -4.61 -2.69 6.69
N ALA A 322 -4.35 -3.92 7.11
CA ALA A 322 -4.66 -4.41 8.44
C ALA A 322 -3.47 -5.01 9.19
N VAL A 323 -2.46 -5.54 8.51
CA VAL A 323 -1.36 -6.29 9.15
C VAL A 323 -0.64 -5.45 10.19
N LEU A 324 -0.19 -4.25 9.83
CA LEU A 324 0.58 -3.40 10.75
C LEU A 324 -0.27 -2.88 11.92
N ARG A 325 -1.51 -2.47 11.65
CA ARG A 325 -2.49 -2.10 12.68
C ARG A 325 -2.69 -3.25 13.67
N ASN A 326 -2.98 -4.43 13.16
CA ASN A 326 -3.28 -5.60 13.98
C ASN A 326 -2.05 -6.05 14.77
N ALA A 327 -0.85 -5.96 14.20
CA ALA A 327 0.40 -6.25 14.90
C ALA A 327 0.64 -5.27 16.06
N LEU A 328 0.45 -3.96 15.84
CA LEU A 328 0.56 -2.96 16.90
C LEU A 328 -0.48 -3.18 18.01
N SER A 329 -1.73 -3.44 17.65
CA SER A 329 -2.79 -3.81 18.60
C SER A 329 -2.42 -5.05 19.40
N LEU A 330 -1.95 -6.12 18.74
CA LEU A 330 -1.58 -7.37 19.39
C LEU A 330 -0.42 -7.19 20.39
N ILE A 331 0.60 -6.40 20.03
CA ILE A 331 1.74 -6.12 20.92
C ILE A 331 1.29 -5.43 22.21
N VAL A 332 0.38 -4.46 22.08
CA VAL A 332 -0.14 -3.70 23.23
C VAL A 332 -1.13 -4.54 24.05
N GLU A 333 -2.11 -5.17 23.41
CA GLU A 333 -3.15 -5.96 24.07
C GLU A 333 -2.60 -7.21 24.78
N SER A 334 -1.50 -7.79 24.27
CA SER A 334 -0.79 -8.89 24.94
C SER A 334 0.07 -8.44 26.13
N GLY A 335 0.27 -7.13 26.30
CA GLY A 335 1.19 -6.58 27.31
C GLY A 335 2.67 -6.75 26.97
N THR A 336 3.02 -7.12 25.74
CA THR A 336 4.42 -7.28 25.30
C THR A 336 5.19 -5.96 25.37
N ARG A 337 4.56 -4.87 24.93
CA ARG A 337 5.03 -3.49 25.13
C ARG A 337 3.84 -2.55 25.32
N THR A 338 3.99 -1.55 26.18
CA THR A 338 2.99 -0.48 26.28
C THR A 338 3.10 0.50 25.11
N LYS A 339 2.06 1.32 24.89
CA LYS A 339 2.11 2.40 23.89
C LYS A 339 3.24 3.38 24.21
N GLU A 340 3.45 3.71 25.49
CA GLU A 340 4.54 4.56 25.93
C GLU A 340 5.91 3.95 25.63
N ASP A 341 6.09 2.64 25.89
CA ASP A 341 7.35 1.95 25.62
C ASP A 341 7.69 1.91 24.13
N LEU A 342 6.70 1.67 23.26
CA LEU A 342 6.88 1.68 21.81
C LEU A 342 7.40 3.04 21.33
N LEU A 343 6.85 4.15 21.86
CA LEU A 343 7.30 5.50 21.50
C LEU A 343 8.63 5.88 22.16
N ALA A 344 8.93 5.34 23.34
CA ALA A 344 10.15 5.65 24.08
C ALA A 344 11.37 4.85 23.60
N VAL A 345 11.17 3.61 23.16
CA VAL A 345 12.26 2.67 22.85
C VAL A 345 12.34 2.41 21.34
N GLU A 346 11.22 2.02 20.73
CA GLU A 346 11.23 1.50 19.37
C GLU A 346 11.19 2.59 18.32
N PHE A 347 10.20 3.48 18.38
CA PHE A 347 9.98 4.46 17.31
C PHE A 347 10.64 5.79 17.59
N THR A 348 11.23 6.39 16.56
CA THR A 348 11.77 7.77 16.60
C THR A 348 10.93 8.79 15.85
N MET A 349 9.91 8.33 15.12
CA MET A 349 8.94 9.15 14.40
C MET A 349 7.87 9.70 15.34
N HIS A 350 7.13 10.72 14.89
CA HIS A 350 5.97 11.22 15.63
C HIS A 350 4.85 10.16 15.65
N PRO A 351 4.08 10.02 16.75
CA PRO A 351 3.00 9.04 16.84
C PRO A 351 2.01 9.11 15.68
N GLY A 352 1.64 10.32 15.25
CA GLY A 352 0.75 10.52 14.12
C GLY A 352 1.28 10.00 12.77
N ASP A 353 2.61 9.94 12.58
CA ASP A 353 3.18 9.36 11.35
C ASP A 353 3.01 7.84 11.35
N ILE A 354 3.26 7.21 12.51
CA ILE A 354 3.09 5.77 12.71
C ILE A 354 1.61 5.42 12.55
N GLU A 355 0.71 6.20 13.15
CA GLU A 355 -0.73 6.00 13.06
C GLU A 355 -1.19 6.02 11.60
N ASN A 356 -0.76 7.03 10.85
CA ASN A 356 -1.09 7.19 9.44
C ASN A 356 -0.55 6.02 8.58
N LEU A 357 0.73 5.68 8.72
CA LEU A 357 1.38 4.64 7.90
C LEU A 357 0.83 3.23 8.19
N THR A 358 0.36 2.98 9.41
CA THR A 358 -0.14 1.67 9.85
C THR A 358 -1.65 1.51 9.73
N GLY A 359 -2.38 2.57 9.37
CA GLY A 359 -3.85 2.55 9.33
C GLY A 359 -4.50 2.49 10.71
N LEU A 360 -3.83 3.01 11.75
CA LEU A 360 -4.40 3.18 13.08
C LEU A 360 -5.25 4.46 13.14
N PRO A 361 -6.29 4.51 13.99
CA PRO A 361 -7.10 5.70 14.14
C PRO A 361 -6.28 6.87 14.72
N PRO A 362 -6.53 8.13 14.30
CA PRO A 362 -5.82 9.28 14.83
C PRO A 362 -5.91 9.39 16.36
N GLY A 363 -4.76 9.58 16.99
CA GLY A 363 -4.58 9.66 18.44
C GLY A 363 -4.61 8.31 19.15
N TRP A 364 -4.50 7.18 18.45
CA TRP A 364 -4.42 5.85 19.05
C TRP A 364 -3.33 5.74 20.13
N PHE A 365 -2.15 6.33 19.92
CA PHE A 365 -1.07 6.31 20.91
C PHE A 365 -1.38 7.15 22.16
N ASN A 366 -2.21 8.19 22.02
CA ASN A 366 -2.55 9.12 23.11
C ASN A 366 -3.79 8.69 23.90
N ARG A 367 -4.62 7.80 23.35
CA ARG A 367 -5.79 7.26 24.04
C ARG A 367 -5.32 6.23 25.06
N GLN A 368 -5.58 6.51 26.34
CA GLN A 368 -5.56 5.48 27.38
C GLN A 368 -6.54 4.38 26.98
N GLU A 369 -6.14 3.12 27.22
CA GLU A 369 -7.01 1.97 26.96
C GLU A 369 -8.38 2.24 27.59
N ALA A 370 -9.43 2.28 26.76
CA ALA A 370 -10.77 2.26 27.28
C ALA A 370 -10.90 0.93 28.04
N SER A 371 -11.19 0.99 29.33
CA SER A 371 -11.51 -0.21 30.10
C SER A 371 -12.56 -0.98 29.33
N VAL A 372 -12.23 -2.17 28.83
CA VAL A 372 -13.20 -3.06 28.21
C VAL A 372 -14.21 -3.40 29.30
N VAL A 373 -15.34 -2.70 29.31
CA VAL A 373 -16.45 -3.05 30.18
C VAL A 373 -17.00 -4.34 29.60
N GLN A 374 -16.59 -5.48 30.18
CA GLN A 374 -17.24 -6.75 29.89
C GLN A 374 -18.70 -6.62 30.35
N LEU A 375 -19.59 -6.37 29.38
CA LEU A 375 -21.02 -6.41 29.62
C LEU A 375 -21.41 -7.87 29.84
N SER A 376 -21.71 -8.21 31.09
CA SER A 376 -22.35 -9.48 31.42
C SER A 376 -23.82 -9.42 31.04
N LEU A 377 -24.33 -10.52 30.48
CA LEU A 377 -25.78 -10.69 30.30
C LEU A 377 -26.45 -10.58 31.67
N LYS A 378 -27.52 -9.79 31.78
CA LYS A 378 -28.41 -9.84 32.95
C LYS A 378 -28.90 -11.28 33.10
N GLN A 379 -28.64 -11.88 34.26
CA GLN A 379 -29.08 -13.25 34.59
C GLN A 379 -30.62 -13.41 34.46
N ASP A 380 -31.38 -12.31 34.55
CA ASP A 380 -32.84 -12.29 34.42
C ASP A 380 -33.38 -12.20 32.96
N ALA A 381 -32.51 -12.24 31.94
CA ALA A 381 -32.96 -12.31 30.55
C ALA A 381 -33.40 -13.73 30.11
N ALA A 382 -33.19 -14.74 30.96
CA ALA A 382 -33.85 -16.02 30.81
C ALA A 382 -35.32 -15.87 31.22
N LYS A 383 -36.21 -15.72 30.23
CA LYS A 383 -37.65 -15.94 30.47
C LYS A 383 -37.82 -17.27 31.19
N PRO A 384 -38.59 -17.36 32.29
CA PRO A 384 -38.96 -18.66 32.81
C PRO A 384 -39.64 -19.42 31.68
N HIS A 385 -39.18 -20.64 31.42
CA HIS A 385 -39.94 -21.60 30.61
C HIS A 385 -41.34 -21.65 31.20
N SER A 386 -42.31 -21.04 30.53
CA SER A 386 -43.71 -21.25 30.83
C SER A 386 -44.03 -22.71 30.50
N ASP A 387 -44.49 -23.47 31.49
CA ASP A 387 -45.16 -24.76 31.30
C ASP A 387 -46.34 -24.56 30.34
N ALA A 388 -46.09 -24.70 29.04
CA ALA A 388 -47.13 -24.86 28.03
C ALA A 388 -47.36 -26.37 27.86
N PRO A 389 -48.63 -26.83 27.87
CA PRO A 389 -48.93 -28.26 27.77
C PRO A 389 -48.38 -28.84 26.47
N ALA A 390 -47.81 -30.04 26.58
CA ALA A 390 -47.18 -30.80 25.51
C ALA A 390 -48.06 -30.82 24.24
N GLY A 391 -47.48 -30.41 23.11
CA GLY A 391 -48.14 -30.48 21.81
C GLY A 391 -48.46 -31.93 21.45
N GLU A 392 -49.71 -32.18 21.09
CA GLU A 392 -50.22 -33.50 20.71
C GLU A 392 -49.75 -33.84 19.29
N VAL A 393 -49.03 -34.96 19.13
CA VAL A 393 -48.56 -35.47 17.84
C VAL A 393 -49.70 -36.23 17.17
N VAL A 394 -50.24 -35.70 16.07
CA VAL A 394 -51.27 -36.37 15.27
C VAL A 394 -50.62 -37.21 14.15
N PRO A 395 -50.84 -38.53 14.08
CA PRO A 395 -50.26 -39.37 13.03
C PRO A 395 -51.05 -39.28 11.71
N PHE A 396 -50.34 -39.18 10.59
CA PHE A 396 -50.93 -39.24 9.25
C PHE A 396 -51.36 -40.67 8.88
N ALA A 397 -52.62 -40.85 8.50
CA ALA A 397 -53.11 -42.10 7.94
C ALA A 397 -52.65 -42.25 6.48
N ARG A 398 -51.94 -43.34 6.18
CA ARG A 398 -51.58 -43.75 4.82
C ARG A 398 -52.83 -44.16 4.04
N ARG A 399 -52.97 -43.66 2.82
CA ARG A 399 -53.69 -44.32 1.73
C ARG A 399 -52.79 -44.42 0.52
#